data_AF-A0A7C5JP83-F1
#
_entry.id   AF-A0A7C5JP83-F1
#
_cell.length_a   1.000
_cell.length_b   1.000
_cell.length_c   1.000
_cell.angle_alpha   90.00
_cell.angle_beta   90.00
_cell.angle_gamma   90.00
#
_symmetry.space_group_name_H-M   'P 1'
#
loop_
_entity.id
_entity.type
_entity.pdbx_description
1 polymer ?
#
loop_
_entity_poly.entity_id
_entity_poly.type
_entity_poly.pdbx_seq_one_letter_code
_entity_poly.pdbx_strand_id
1 'polypeptide(L)' 'WDGRVVPCCFDKDAKFVMGELKENSFYEVWDNDNYAAFRTAISKGRDKIDMCKNCTEGTKVWLF' A
#
# COMPACT_ATOMS: atom_id res chain seq x y z
N TRP A 1 14.08 -2.87 1.92
CA TRP A 1 15.53 -2.97 2.22
C TRP A 1 16.34 -3.41 0.99
N ASP A 2 15.72 -3.35 -0.19
CA ASP A 2 16.18 -3.90 -1.46
C ASP A 2 15.80 -2.99 -2.64
N GLY A 3 15.24 -1.81 -2.36
CA GLY A 3 14.79 -0.83 -3.34
C GLY A 3 13.30 -0.89 -3.67
N ARG A 4 12.56 -1.93 -3.25
CA ARG A 4 11.12 -2.03 -3.51
C ARG A 4 10.33 -1.02 -2.67
N VAL A 5 9.40 -0.35 -3.31
CA VAL A 5 8.44 0.58 -2.69
C VAL A 5 7.11 -0.14 -2.52
N VAL A 6 6.57 -0.11 -1.31
CA VAL A 6 5.25 -0.68 -0.97
C VAL A 6 4.30 0.43 -0.53
N PRO A 7 2.99 0.27 -0.72
CA PRO A 7 2.04 1.35 -0.49
C PRO A 7 1.57 1.44 0.96
N CYS A 8 1.87 0.45 1.80
CA CYS A 8 1.42 0.37 3.18
C CYS A 8 2.43 -0.40 4.04
N CYS A 9 2.64 0.04 5.29
CA CYS A 9 3.49 -0.68 6.25
C CYS A 9 2.95 -2.06 6.65
N PHE A 10 1.65 -2.32 6.44
CA PHE A 10 1.03 -3.62 6.72
C PHE A 10 1.41 -4.69 5.68
N ASP A 11 1.99 -4.30 4.53
CA ASP A 11 2.47 -5.21 3.50
C ASP A 11 3.85 -5.78 3.84
N LYS A 12 3.89 -6.65 4.85
CA LYS A 12 5.14 -7.21 5.41
C LYS A 12 5.96 -8.01 4.40
N ASP A 13 5.28 -8.64 3.45
CA ASP A 13 5.88 -9.53 2.45
C ASP A 13 6.15 -8.80 1.12
N ALA A 14 5.84 -7.50 1.02
CA ALA A 14 5.89 -6.72 -0.20
C ALA A 14 5.14 -7.38 -1.37
N LYS A 15 3.89 -7.81 -1.13
CA LYS A 15 3.02 -8.41 -2.15
C LYS A 15 2.48 -7.39 -3.15
N PHE A 16 2.42 -6.12 -2.75
CA PHE A 16 1.90 -5.03 -3.56
C PHE A 16 3.03 -4.05 -3.82
N VAL A 17 3.98 -4.41 -4.70
CA VAL A 17 5.10 -3.53 -5.05
C VAL A 17 4.63 -2.45 -6.02
N MET A 18 4.90 -1.19 -5.70
CA MET A 18 4.55 -0.03 -6.54
C MET A 18 5.66 0.28 -7.55
N GLY A 19 6.89 -0.12 -7.26
CA GLY A 19 8.05 0.05 -8.13
C GLY A 19 9.35 -0.17 -7.37
N GLU A 20 10.47 0.00 -8.07
CA GLU A 20 11.82 -0.13 -7.51
C GLU A 20 12.65 1.13 -7.69
N LEU A 21 13.27 1.58 -6.61
CA LEU A 21 14.14 2.76 -6.58
C LEU A 21 15.47 2.57 -7.31
N LYS A 22 15.79 1.33 -7.73
CA LYS A 22 16.96 1.03 -8.56
C LYS A 22 16.74 1.41 -10.02
N GLU A 23 15.48 1.42 -10.46
CA GLU A 23 15.09 1.64 -11.85
C GLU A 23 14.41 3.00 -12.04
N ASN A 24 13.65 3.45 -11.04
CA ASN A 24 12.84 4.67 -11.12
C ASN A 24 13.12 5.57 -9.92
N SER A 25 13.00 6.88 -10.12
CA SER A 25 12.95 7.83 -9.01
C SER A 25 11.72 7.56 -8.15
N PHE A 26 11.77 7.97 -6.87
CA PHE A 26 10.60 7.83 -6.00
C PHE A 26 9.37 8.58 -6.55
N TYR A 27 9.57 9.72 -7.23
CA TYR A 27 8.48 10.49 -7.80
C TYR A 27 7.78 9.72 -8.93
N GLU A 28 8.54 9.11 -9.83
CA GLU A 28 7.98 8.25 -10.90
C GLU A 28 7.22 7.06 -10.32
N VAL A 29 7.75 6.43 -9.26
CA VAL A 29 7.03 5.35 -8.56
C VAL A 29 5.74 5.87 -7.90
N TRP A 30 5.78 7.07 -7.31
CA TRP A 30 4.65 7.66 -6.60
C TRP A 30 3.49 8.08 -7.53
N ASP A 31 3.80 8.49 -8.75
CA ASP A 31 2.84 8.98 -9.74
C ASP A 31 2.39 7.92 -10.77
N ASN A 32 2.92 6.70 -10.70
CA ASN A 32 2.54 5.67 -11.66
C ASN A 32 1.13 5.10 -11.46
N ASP A 33 0.66 4.41 -12.50
CA ASP A 33 -0.67 3.80 -12.54
C ASP A 33 -0.90 2.74 -11.45
N ASN A 34 0.15 1.99 -11.07
CA ASN A 34 0.04 0.97 -10.02
C ASN A 34 -0.31 1.61 -8.67
N TYR A 35 0.38 2.70 -8.33
CA TYR A 35 0.13 3.43 -7.10
C TYR A 35 -1.22 4.15 -7.16
N ALA A 36 -1.56 4.78 -8.28
CA ALA A 36 -2.86 5.41 -8.49
C ALA A 36 -4.03 4.40 -8.35
N ALA A 37 -3.89 3.21 -8.93
CA ALA A 37 -4.86 2.13 -8.84
C ALA A 37 -5.02 1.63 -7.40
N PHE A 38 -3.91 1.43 -6.67
CA PHE A 38 -3.95 1.02 -5.27
C PHE A 38 -4.67 2.05 -4.39
N ARG A 39 -4.36 3.34 -4.55
CA ARG A 39 -5.03 4.44 -3.83
C ARG A 39 -6.53 4.50 -4.14
N THR A 40 -6.89 4.29 -5.41
CA THR A 40 -8.30 4.23 -5.86
C THR A 40 -9.03 3.01 -5.27
N ALA A 41 -8.35 1.88 -5.13
CA ALA A 41 -8.93 0.71 -4.47
C ALA A 41 -9.15 0.97 -2.97
N ILE A 42 -8.18 1.59 -2.27
CA ILE A 42 -8.34 1.97 -0.87
C ILE A 42 -9.52 2.93 -0.67
N SER A 43 -9.68 3.93 -1.53
CA SER A 43 -10.78 4.91 -1.42
C SER A 43 -12.16 4.30 -1.62
N LYS A 44 -12.25 3.19 -2.36
CA LYS A 44 -13.49 2.41 -2.55
C LYS A 44 -13.80 1.45 -1.40
N GLY A 45 -12.86 1.22 -0.49
CA GLY A 45 -13.03 0.35 0.67
C GLY A 45 -11.88 -0.64 0.87
N ARG A 46 -11.54 -0.88 2.14
CA ARG A 46 -10.46 -1.80 2.53
C ARG A 46 -10.79 -3.27 2.25
N ASP A 47 -12.05 -3.61 2.03
CA ASP A 47 -12.50 -4.93 1.62
C ASP A 47 -12.05 -5.31 0.20
N LYS A 48 -11.62 -4.34 -0.62
CA LYS A 48 -11.16 -4.56 -1.99
C LYS A 48 -9.72 -5.05 -2.11
N ILE A 49 -8.95 -4.97 -1.03
CA ILE A 49 -7.52 -5.32 -1.03
C ILE A 49 -7.30 -6.36 0.05
N ASP A 50 -6.78 -7.52 -0.33
CA ASP A 50 -6.66 -8.66 0.58
C ASP A 50 -5.83 -8.37 1.84
N MET A 51 -4.73 -7.61 1.72
CA MET A 51 -3.95 -7.21 2.91
C MET A 51 -4.78 -6.36 3.87
N CYS A 52 -5.69 -5.53 3.36
CA CYS A 52 -6.39 -4.52 4.14
C CYS A 52 -7.56 -5.12 4.92
N LYS A 53 -8.08 -6.28 4.52
CA LYS A 53 -9.20 -6.98 5.19
C LYS A 53 -8.93 -7.30 6.66
N ASN A 54 -7.66 -7.52 7.02
CA ASN A 54 -7.23 -7.86 8.38
C ASN A 54 -6.38 -6.75 9.03
N CYS A 55 -6.37 -5.55 8.44
CA CYS A 55 -5.59 -4.43 8.94
C CYS A 55 -6.32 -3.74 10.10
N THR A 56 -5.69 -3.71 11.27
CA THR A 56 -6.23 -3.11 12.49
C THR A 56 -6.02 -1.59 12.58
N GLU A 57 -5.26 -1.00 11.65
CA GLU A 57 -4.97 0.44 11.64
C GLU A 57 -6.25 1.28 11.53
N GLY A 58 -6.49 2.17 12.49
CA GLY A 58 -7.69 3.02 12.52
C GLY A 58 -8.97 2.31 12.97
N THR A 59 -8.88 1.07 13.48
CA THR A 59 -9.98 0.46 14.25
C THR A 59 -10.04 1.06 15.66
N LYS A 60 -11.22 1.08 16.28
CA LYS A 60 -11.36 1.48 17.68
C LYS A 60 -10.66 0.44 18.57
N VAL A 61 -9.53 0.82 19.15
CA VAL A 61 -8.73 -0.04 20.03
C VAL A 61 -9.17 0.02 21.49
N TRP A 62 -10.08 0.93 21.84
CA TRP A 62 -10.58 1.11 23.20
C TRP A 62 -12.11 1.19 23.22
N LEU A 63 -12.72 0.27 23.98
CA LEU A 63 -14.10 0.39 24.45
C LEU A 63 -14.00 0.98 25.85
N PHE A 64 -14.41 2.24 26.00
CA PHE A 64 -14.84 2.75 27.30
C PHE A 64 -16.36 2.61 27.36
#